data_AF-A0AAN9QBJ0-F1
#
_entry.id   AF-A0AAN9QBJ0-F1
#
_cell.length_a   1.000
_cell.length_b   1.000
_cell.length_c   1.000
_cell.angle_alpha   90.00
_cell.angle_beta   90.00
_cell.angle_gamma   90.00
#
_symmetry.space_group_name_H-M   'P 1'
#
loop_
_entity.id
_entity.type
_entity.pdbx_description
1 polymer ?
#
loop_
_entity_poly.entity_id
_entity_poly.type
_entity_poly.pdbx_seq_one_letter_code
_entity_poly.pdbx_strand_id
1 'polypeptide(L)'
;MFYRTCQPGSQSASQYSENKTTSKSQVSHSRSDAPLVAPTMAAASARLTLTALLLIALATTSLHSLQASSLGQFVDETITSHKIVIFSKTYCPYCRRAKAVFKELNQVPHVVELDERDDGSKIQDILVNIVGKRTVPQVFINGKHLGGSDDTVEAYESGHLAKLLGIETNDHDDL
;
A
#
# COMPACT_ATOMS: atom_id res chain seq x y z
N MET A 1 -40.59 -21.29 23.66
CA MET A 1 -41.20 -20.01 24.07
C MET A 1 -40.39 -18.87 23.47
N PHE A 2 -41.02 -18.14 22.54
CA PHE A 2 -40.72 -16.80 22.02
C PHE A 2 -39.29 -16.39 21.61
N TYR A 3 -39.09 -16.37 20.30
CA TYR A 3 -38.11 -15.55 19.59
C TYR A 3 -38.42 -14.05 19.76
N ARG A 4 -37.38 -13.20 19.84
CA ARG A 4 -37.48 -11.78 19.50
C ARG A 4 -36.40 -11.39 18.51
N THR A 5 -36.81 -11.20 17.26
CA THR A 5 -36.08 -10.49 16.22
C THR A 5 -36.23 -8.98 16.43
N CYS A 6 -35.17 -8.20 16.19
CA CYS A 6 -35.24 -6.74 16.06
C CYS A 6 -34.98 -6.37 14.60
N GLN A 7 -35.91 -5.62 14.03
CA GLN A 7 -35.89 -5.07 12.68
C GLN A 7 -35.15 -3.72 12.60
N PRO A 8 -34.74 -3.28 11.39
CA PRO A 8 -33.93 -2.09 11.18
C PRO A 8 -34.75 -0.79 11.12
N GLY A 9 -34.21 0.26 11.73
CA GLY A 9 -34.73 1.63 11.65
C GLY A 9 -34.25 2.34 10.38
N SER A 10 -35.15 3.14 9.82
CA SER A 10 -35.10 3.74 8.50
C SER A 10 -35.12 5.28 8.57
N GLN A 11 -34.60 5.92 7.50
CA GLN A 11 -34.80 7.32 7.08
C GLN A 11 -34.15 8.39 7.98
N SER A 12 -33.66 9.54 7.51
CA SER A 12 -34.13 10.40 6.42
C SER A 12 -33.04 11.40 6.00
N ALA A 13 -33.20 11.93 4.78
CA ALA A 13 -32.39 12.96 4.14
C ALA A 13 -32.74 14.38 4.64
N SER A 14 -31.77 15.29 4.64
CA SER A 14 -31.95 16.75 4.61
C SER A 14 -30.60 17.40 4.28
N GLN A 15 -30.44 18.57 3.68
CA GLN A 15 -31.26 19.41 2.83
C GLN A 15 -30.28 20.40 2.19
N TYR A 16 -30.54 20.69 0.93
CA TYR A 16 -29.99 21.76 0.10
C TYR A 16 -30.15 23.15 0.75
N SER A 17 -29.19 24.06 0.58
CA SER A 17 -29.40 25.49 0.82
C SER A 17 -28.58 26.34 -0.16
N GLU A 18 -29.32 26.98 -1.07
CA GLU A 18 -28.90 28.07 -1.95
C GLU A 18 -28.80 29.37 -1.15
N ASN A 19 -27.71 30.11 -1.33
CA ASN A 19 -27.64 31.51 -0.90
C ASN A 19 -27.56 32.43 -2.11
N LYS A 20 -28.66 33.13 -2.36
CA LYS A 20 -28.78 34.29 -3.25
C LYS A 20 -29.20 35.49 -2.41
N THR A 21 -28.42 36.56 -2.38
CA THR A 21 -28.90 37.87 -1.93
C THR A 21 -28.26 38.96 -2.77
N THR A 22 -29.14 39.73 -3.40
CA THR A 22 -28.93 40.93 -4.20
C THR A 22 -28.88 42.15 -3.28
N SER A 23 -27.99 43.12 -3.52
CA SER A 23 -28.39 44.53 -3.44
C SER A 23 -27.43 45.46 -4.19
N LYS A 24 -28.03 46.42 -4.89
CA LYS A 24 -27.43 47.47 -5.72
C LYS A 24 -26.99 48.66 -4.87
N SER A 25 -25.97 49.39 -5.30
CA SER A 25 -25.97 50.85 -5.20
C SER A 25 -25.07 51.48 -6.27
N GLN A 26 -25.62 52.47 -6.99
CA GLN A 26 -24.96 53.32 -7.98
C GLN A 26 -24.40 54.56 -7.29
N VAL A 27 -23.20 55.02 -7.67
CA VAL A 27 -22.87 56.45 -7.78
C VAL A 27 -21.91 56.67 -8.96
N SER A 28 -22.15 57.78 -9.63
CA SER A 28 -21.68 58.32 -10.90
C SER A 28 -20.25 58.90 -10.94
N HIS A 29 -19.74 58.92 -12.18
CA HIS A 29 -18.91 59.97 -12.81
C HIS A 29 -17.47 60.21 -12.31
N SER A 30 -16.51 59.81 -13.15
CA SER A 30 -15.52 60.74 -13.74
C SER A 30 -14.66 60.03 -14.79
N ARG A 31 -14.60 60.63 -15.98
CA ARG A 31 -13.73 60.26 -17.10
C ARG A 31 -12.27 60.56 -16.74
N SER A 32 -11.39 59.62 -17.07
CA SER A 32 -10.01 59.92 -17.45
C SER A 32 -9.47 58.70 -18.20
N ASP A 33 -9.41 58.87 -19.53
CA ASP A 33 -8.75 57.98 -20.46
C ASP A 33 -7.28 57.78 -20.08
N ALA A 34 -6.86 56.52 -19.98
CA ALA A 34 -5.46 56.14 -19.94
C ALA A 34 -5.23 55.02 -20.95
N PRO A 35 -4.22 55.14 -21.83
CA PRO A 35 -4.06 54.26 -22.98
C PRO A 35 -3.66 52.85 -22.55
N LEU A 36 -4.37 51.92 -23.17
CA LEU A 36 -4.09 50.50 -23.26
C LEU A 36 -2.71 50.27 -23.90
N VAL A 37 -1.66 50.20 -23.06
CA VAL A 37 -0.41 49.53 -23.43
C VAL A 37 -0.48 48.11 -22.89
N ALA A 38 -1.05 47.23 -23.73
CA ALA A 38 -0.91 45.80 -23.55
C ALA A 38 0.59 45.48 -23.41
N PRO A 39 1.04 44.73 -22.39
CA PRO A 39 2.33 44.07 -22.51
C PRO A 39 2.21 43.16 -23.72
N THR A 40 2.98 43.48 -24.75
CA THR A 40 3.24 42.64 -25.89
C THR A 40 3.44 41.22 -25.38
N MET A 41 2.49 40.34 -25.71
CA MET A 41 2.70 38.91 -25.67
C MET A 41 3.92 38.63 -26.55
N ALA A 42 5.10 38.61 -25.94
CA ALA A 42 6.19 37.84 -26.48
C ALA A 42 5.69 36.39 -26.43
N ALA A 43 5.02 35.97 -27.50
CA ALA A 43 4.95 34.58 -27.89
C ALA A 43 6.41 34.17 -28.16
N ALA A 44 7.16 33.91 -27.10
CA ALA A 44 8.36 33.11 -27.15
C ALA A 44 7.85 31.76 -27.65
N SER A 45 8.02 31.57 -28.95
CA SER A 45 7.57 30.42 -29.71
C SER A 45 7.82 29.18 -28.87
N ALA A 46 6.76 28.45 -28.53
CA ALA A 46 6.81 27.16 -27.87
C ALA A 46 7.44 26.12 -28.82
N ARG A 47 8.69 26.38 -29.22
CA ARG A 47 9.65 25.41 -29.71
C ARG A 47 10.40 24.90 -28.49
N LEU A 48 9.67 24.49 -27.45
CA LEU A 48 10.21 23.54 -26.49
C LEU A 48 10.27 22.23 -27.26
N THR A 49 11.42 22.09 -27.90
CA THR A 49 11.79 21.11 -28.90
C THR A 49 11.30 19.73 -28.52
N LEU A 50 10.67 18.99 -29.44
CA LEU A 50 10.33 17.57 -29.30
C LEU A 50 11.48 16.73 -28.70
N THR A 51 12.72 17.16 -28.95
CA THR A 51 13.95 16.60 -28.38
C THR A 51 14.07 16.73 -26.87
N ALA A 52 13.60 17.82 -26.24
CA ALA A 52 13.61 17.97 -24.78
C ALA A 52 12.59 17.04 -24.10
N LEU A 53 11.39 16.89 -24.68
CA LEU A 53 10.40 15.91 -24.22
C LEU A 53 10.91 14.47 -24.38
N LEU A 54 11.60 14.17 -25.48
CA LEU A 54 12.22 12.87 -25.71
C LEU A 54 13.35 12.56 -24.72
N LEU A 55 14.22 13.54 -24.44
CA LEU A 55 15.28 13.38 -23.43
C LEU A 55 14.73 13.20 -22.02
N ILE A 56 13.66 13.93 -21.65
CA ILE A 56 12.98 13.75 -20.37
C ILE A 56 12.35 12.35 -20.28
N ALA A 57 11.67 11.88 -21.33
CA ALA A 57 11.08 10.53 -21.37
C ALA A 57 12.14 9.41 -21.29
N LEU A 58 13.29 9.58 -21.94
CA LEU A 58 14.41 8.63 -21.86
C LEU A 58 15.03 8.61 -20.45
N ALA A 59 15.18 9.75 -19.79
CA ALA A 59 15.69 9.81 -18.43
C ALA A 59 14.72 9.17 -17.41
N THR A 60 13.41 9.37 -17.55
CA THR A 60 12.41 8.81 -16.63
C THR A 60 12.29 7.29 -16.73
N THR A 61 12.44 6.71 -17.92
CA THR A 61 12.41 5.25 -18.09
C THR A 61 13.62 4.56 -17.43
N SER A 62 14.81 5.15 -17.52
CA SER A 62 16.00 4.64 -16.85
C SER A 62 15.88 4.67 -15.31
N LEU A 63 15.36 5.77 -14.74
CA LEU A 63 15.12 5.86 -13.30
C LEU A 63 14.12 4.80 -12.79
N HIS A 64 13.04 4.55 -13.54
CA HIS A 64 12.06 3.51 -13.17
C HIS A 64 12.69 2.12 -13.13
N SER A 65 13.57 1.80 -14.08
CA SER A 65 14.27 0.51 -14.12
C SER A 65 15.21 0.33 -12.93
N LEU A 66 15.97 1.36 -12.56
CA LEU A 66 16.86 1.33 -11.40
C LEU A 66 16.08 1.21 -10.08
N GLN A 67 14.93 1.86 -9.98
CA GLN A 67 14.09 1.74 -8.79
C GLN A 67 13.51 0.32 -8.67
N ALA A 68 13.04 -0.27 -9.77
CA ALA A 68 12.57 -1.65 -9.78
C ALA A 68 13.68 -2.65 -9.38
N SER A 69 14.92 -2.48 -9.87
CA SER A 69 16.04 -3.35 -9.46
C SER A 69 16.42 -3.17 -8.00
N SER A 70 16.41 -1.92 -7.48
CA SER A 70 16.72 -1.66 -6.06
C SER A 70 15.68 -2.26 -5.11
N LEU A 71 14.39 -2.22 -5.48
CA LEU A 71 13.32 -2.82 -4.68
C LEU A 71 13.35 -4.35 -4.75
N GLY A 72 13.72 -4.90 -5.91
CA GLY A 72 13.93 -6.34 -6.07
C GLY A 72 15.04 -6.82 -5.14
N GLN A 73 16.18 -6.13 -5.15
CA GLN A 73 17.29 -6.41 -4.24
C GLN A 73 16.87 -6.30 -2.77
N PHE A 74 16.11 -5.26 -2.40
CA PHE A 74 15.58 -5.13 -1.04
C PHE A 74 14.73 -6.35 -0.64
N VAL A 75 13.82 -6.81 -1.51
CA VAL A 75 12.97 -7.98 -1.24
C VAL A 75 13.81 -9.24 -1.08
N ASP A 76 14.73 -9.50 -2.01
CA ASP A 76 15.60 -10.69 -2.00
C ASP A 76 16.51 -10.70 -0.76
N GLU A 77 17.13 -9.57 -0.44
CA GLU A 77 17.97 -9.42 0.75
C GLU A 77 17.16 -9.59 2.03
N THR A 78 15.96 -9.01 2.11
CA THR A 78 15.09 -9.17 3.28
C THR A 78 14.74 -10.65 3.49
N ILE A 79 14.32 -11.35 2.43
CA ILE A 79 13.93 -12.78 2.45
C ILE A 79 15.10 -13.68 2.85
N THR A 80 16.31 -13.39 2.39
CA THR A 80 17.49 -14.26 2.58
C THR A 80 18.27 -13.96 3.86
N SER A 81 18.22 -12.74 4.39
CA SER A 81 18.96 -12.32 5.60
C SER A 81 18.27 -12.68 6.91
N HIS A 82 16.98 -13.03 6.88
CA HIS A 82 16.21 -13.35 8.09
C HIS A 82 15.63 -14.76 8.04
N LYS A 83 15.63 -15.42 9.20
CA LYS A 83 15.04 -16.76 9.36
C LYS A 83 13.55 -16.77 9.05
N ILE A 84 12.83 -15.72 9.47
CA ILE A 84 11.39 -15.56 9.29
C ILE A 84 11.13 -14.15 8.79
N VAL A 85 10.43 -14.03 7.66
CA VAL A 85 9.99 -12.75 7.11
C VAL A 85 8.49 -12.76 6.92
N ILE A 86 7.84 -11.64 7.28
CA ILE A 86 6.42 -11.42 7.03
C ILE A 86 6.26 -10.07 6.31
N PHE A 87 5.91 -10.11 5.03
CA PHE A 87 5.39 -8.92 4.35
C PHE A 87 3.94 -8.73 4.77
N SER A 88 3.64 -7.57 5.35
CA SER A 88 2.48 -7.37 6.19
C SER A 88 1.80 -6.02 5.93
N LYS A 89 0.65 -5.82 6.59
CA LYS A 89 0.06 -4.50 6.77
C LYS A 89 -0.46 -4.35 8.19
N THR A 90 -0.29 -3.18 8.80
CA THR A 90 -0.61 -2.95 10.22
C THR A 90 -2.08 -3.21 10.54
N TYR A 91 -2.98 -2.77 9.66
CA TYR A 91 -4.43 -2.87 9.84
C TYR A 91 -4.99 -4.28 9.56
N CYS A 92 -4.23 -5.15 8.90
CA CYS A 92 -4.74 -6.42 8.38
C CYS A 92 -4.95 -7.49 9.48
N PRO A 93 -6.17 -8.03 9.66
CA PRO A 93 -6.43 -9.07 10.67
C PRO A 93 -5.70 -10.39 10.36
N TYR A 94 -5.58 -10.78 9.10
CA TYR A 94 -4.85 -11.99 8.69
C TYR A 94 -3.35 -11.87 8.99
N CYS A 95 -2.80 -10.66 8.86
CA CYS A 95 -1.42 -10.39 9.26
C CYS A 95 -1.22 -10.56 10.77
N ARG A 96 -2.14 -10.06 11.59
CA ARG A 96 -2.11 -10.26 13.04
C ARG A 96 -2.18 -11.74 13.42
N ARG A 97 -3.04 -12.52 12.74
CA ARG A 97 -3.15 -13.97 12.94
C ARG A 97 -1.83 -14.69 12.63
N ALA A 98 -1.20 -14.40 11.49
CA ALA A 98 0.11 -14.99 11.15
C ALA A 98 1.21 -14.60 12.15
N LYS A 99 1.27 -13.34 12.58
CA LYS A 99 2.23 -12.88 13.62
C LYS A 99 2.02 -13.59 14.96
N ALA A 100 0.76 -13.85 15.34
CA ALA A 100 0.43 -14.54 16.58
C ALA A 100 0.99 -15.98 16.61
N VAL A 101 0.93 -16.71 15.49
CA VAL A 101 1.53 -18.06 15.40
C VAL A 101 3.01 -18.06 15.79
N PHE A 102 3.80 -17.12 15.27
CA PHE A 102 5.22 -17.03 15.61
C PHE A 102 5.44 -16.59 17.06
N LYS A 103 4.55 -15.76 17.60
CA LYS A 103 4.55 -15.39 19.02
C LYS A 103 4.34 -16.61 19.92
N GLU A 104 3.39 -17.49 19.60
CA GLU A 104 3.17 -18.75 20.35
C GLU A 104 4.41 -19.66 20.33
N LEU A 105 5.17 -19.66 19.22
CA LEU A 105 6.43 -20.39 19.08
C LEU A 105 7.65 -19.66 19.69
N ASN A 106 7.45 -18.54 20.39
CA ASN A 106 8.51 -17.67 20.91
C ASN A 106 9.54 -17.26 19.84
N GLN A 107 9.10 -17.10 18.59
CA GLN A 107 9.93 -16.64 17.49
C GLN A 107 9.61 -15.18 17.16
N VAL A 108 10.65 -14.40 16.86
CA VAL A 108 10.51 -12.99 16.46
C VAL A 108 10.73 -12.87 14.96
N PRO A 109 9.66 -12.68 14.16
CA PRO A 109 9.79 -12.49 12.72
C PRO A 109 10.33 -11.10 12.37
N HIS A 110 11.04 -11.00 11.25
CA HIS A 110 11.26 -9.71 10.59
C HIS A 110 9.99 -9.32 9.84
N VAL A 111 9.40 -8.17 10.18
CA VAL A 111 8.13 -7.73 9.61
C VAL A 111 8.35 -6.48 8.75
N VAL A 112 7.88 -6.53 7.51
CA VAL A 112 7.82 -5.36 6.62
C VAL A 112 6.38 -4.90 6.52
N GLU A 113 6.04 -3.81 7.19
CA GLU A 113 4.71 -3.18 7.12
C GLU A 113 4.60 -2.35 5.84
N LEU A 114 3.92 -2.89 4.83
CA LEU A 114 3.88 -2.32 3.49
C LEU A 114 3.00 -1.06 3.40
N ASP A 115 2.07 -0.88 4.32
CA ASP A 115 1.22 0.32 4.40
C ASP A 115 1.94 1.51 5.04
N GLU A 116 3.06 1.29 5.72
CA GLU A 116 3.88 2.35 6.33
C GLU A 116 5.04 2.80 5.42
N ARG A 117 5.09 2.30 4.18
CA ARG A 117 6.14 2.58 3.21
C ARG A 117 5.59 3.24 1.95
N ASP A 118 6.24 4.29 1.49
CA ASP A 118 5.90 4.96 0.22
C ASP A 118 6.02 4.02 -1.00
N ASP A 119 6.94 3.06 -0.95
CA ASP A 119 7.20 2.08 -2.01
C ASP A 119 6.49 0.73 -1.79
N GLY A 120 5.65 0.59 -0.75
CA GLY A 120 5.05 -0.68 -0.36
C GLY A 120 4.19 -1.31 -1.46
N SER A 121 3.46 -0.49 -2.24
CA SER A 121 2.68 -0.98 -3.39
C SER A 121 3.57 -1.60 -4.49
N LYS A 122 4.76 -1.05 -4.72
CA LYS A 122 5.73 -1.56 -5.70
C LYS A 122 6.40 -2.83 -5.19
N ILE A 123 6.69 -2.91 -3.89
CA ILE A 123 7.15 -4.15 -3.26
C ILE A 123 6.10 -5.25 -3.42
N GLN A 124 4.81 -4.95 -3.26
CA GLN A 124 3.74 -5.91 -3.55
C GLN A 124 3.74 -6.37 -5.02
N ASP A 125 4.09 -5.52 -5.99
CA ASP A 125 4.19 -5.93 -7.40
C ASP A 125 5.34 -6.91 -7.62
N ILE A 126 6.46 -6.69 -6.93
CA ILE A 126 7.61 -7.61 -6.96
C ILE A 126 7.24 -8.94 -6.31
N LEU A 127 6.55 -8.92 -5.16
CA LEU A 127 6.08 -10.14 -4.52
C LEU A 127 5.16 -10.94 -5.44
N VAL A 128 4.28 -10.29 -6.22
CA VAL A 128 3.46 -10.99 -7.23
C VAL A 128 4.34 -11.78 -8.22
N ASN A 129 5.46 -11.21 -8.67
CA ASN A 129 6.37 -11.91 -9.59
C ASN A 129 7.07 -13.11 -8.92
N ILE A 130 7.30 -13.07 -7.61
CA ILE A 130 7.98 -14.12 -6.85
C ILE A 130 7.02 -15.25 -6.46
N VAL A 131 5.83 -14.90 -5.95
CA VAL A 131 4.90 -15.86 -5.30
C VAL A 131 3.54 -15.97 -5.98
N GLY A 132 3.28 -15.17 -7.01
CA GLY A 132 2.02 -15.18 -7.77
C GLY A 132 0.83 -14.52 -7.07
N LYS A 133 1.02 -13.95 -5.87
CA LYS A 133 -0.06 -13.34 -5.06
C LYS A 133 0.32 -11.96 -4.57
N ARG A 134 -0.63 -11.02 -4.65
CA ARG A 134 -0.50 -9.63 -4.16
C ARG A 134 -0.96 -9.48 -2.71
N THR A 135 -1.66 -10.47 -2.17
CA THR A 135 -2.29 -10.44 -0.85
C THR A 135 -1.25 -10.32 0.26
N VAL A 136 -1.70 -9.91 1.45
CA VAL A 136 -0.90 -9.97 2.69
C VAL A 136 -1.67 -10.81 3.73
N PRO A 137 -0.97 -11.52 4.62
CA PRO A 137 0.49 -11.62 4.73
C PRO A 137 1.10 -12.50 3.63
N GLN A 138 2.38 -12.28 3.32
CA GLN A 138 3.23 -13.27 2.64
C GLN A 138 4.38 -13.64 3.57
N VAL A 139 4.48 -14.92 3.92
CA VAL A 139 5.38 -15.46 4.94
C VAL A 139 6.48 -16.28 4.28
N PHE A 140 7.72 -16.05 4.71
CA PHE A 140 8.89 -16.79 4.27
C PHE A 140 9.64 -17.35 5.47
N ILE A 141 10.12 -18.59 5.34
CA ILE A 141 10.93 -19.30 6.34
C ILE A 141 12.21 -19.78 5.66
N ASN A 142 13.36 -19.38 6.20
CA ASN A 142 14.68 -19.71 5.64
C ASN A 142 14.78 -19.43 4.13
N GLY A 143 14.30 -18.26 3.71
CA GLY A 143 14.26 -17.84 2.30
C GLY A 143 13.21 -18.51 1.42
N LYS A 144 12.45 -19.50 1.93
CA LYS A 144 11.40 -20.20 1.17
C LYS A 144 10.02 -19.66 1.49
N HIS A 145 9.20 -19.46 0.47
CA HIS A 145 7.83 -19.00 0.64
C HIS A 145 6.97 -20.10 1.29
N LEU A 146 6.39 -19.78 2.45
CA LEU A 146 5.44 -20.66 3.15
C LEU A 146 4.02 -20.45 2.61
N GLY A 147 3.61 -19.20 2.45
CA GLY A 147 2.26 -18.84 2.02
C GLY A 147 1.70 -17.63 2.75
N GLY A 148 0.37 -17.57 2.81
CA GLY A 148 -0.37 -16.54 3.53
C GLY A 148 -0.74 -16.96 4.94
N SER A 149 -1.81 -16.35 5.47
CA SER A 149 -2.20 -16.57 6.86
C SER A 149 -2.79 -17.95 7.12
N ASP A 150 -3.53 -18.54 6.17
CA ASP A 150 -4.08 -19.90 6.33
C ASP A 150 -2.97 -20.93 6.27
N ASP A 151 -2.08 -20.84 5.27
CA ASP A 151 -0.91 -21.71 5.13
C ASP A 151 -0.01 -21.68 6.39
N THR A 152 0.13 -20.51 7.02
CA THR A 152 0.90 -20.35 8.27
C THR A 152 0.24 -21.07 9.45
N VAL A 153 -1.08 -20.97 9.58
CA VAL A 153 -1.83 -21.62 10.66
C VAL A 153 -1.85 -23.13 10.46
N GLU A 154 -2.09 -23.60 9.24
CA GLU A 154 -2.06 -25.03 8.90
C GLU A 154 -0.68 -25.64 9.18
N ALA A 155 0.40 -24.95 8.79
CA ALA A 155 1.76 -25.40 9.07
C ALA A 155 2.04 -25.46 10.59
N TYR A 156 1.48 -24.54 11.37
CA TYR A 156 1.61 -24.55 12.83
C TYR A 156 0.85 -25.73 13.46
N GLU A 157 -0.43 -25.90 13.11
CA GLU A 157 -1.29 -26.94 13.66
C GLU A 157 -0.80 -28.35 13.31
N SER A 158 -0.21 -28.53 12.12
CA SER A 158 0.39 -29.80 11.69
C SER A 158 1.77 -30.08 12.29
N GLY A 159 2.35 -29.15 13.07
CA GLY A 159 3.73 -29.23 13.55
C GLY A 159 4.79 -29.06 12.44
N HIS A 160 4.39 -28.87 11.18
CA HIS A 160 5.31 -28.65 10.07
C HIS A 160 6.16 -27.38 10.27
N LEU A 161 5.55 -26.31 10.80
CA LEU A 161 6.24 -25.05 11.06
C LEU A 161 7.32 -25.20 12.13
N ALA A 162 7.06 -25.98 13.19
CA ALA A 162 8.05 -26.29 14.22
C ALA A 162 9.27 -27.01 13.61
N LYS A 163 9.04 -27.99 12.74
CA LYS A 163 10.09 -28.71 11.99
C LYS A 163 10.91 -27.77 11.11
N LEU A 164 10.25 -26.88 10.35
CA LEU A 164 10.95 -25.88 9.51
C LEU A 164 11.82 -24.93 10.33
N LEU A 165 11.44 -24.67 11.58
CA LEU A 165 12.13 -23.77 12.49
C LEU A 165 13.19 -24.48 13.36
N GLY A 166 13.28 -25.81 13.30
CA GLY A 166 14.17 -26.60 14.17
C GLY A 166 13.78 -26.50 15.65
N ILE A 167 12.48 -26.45 15.93
CA ILE A 167 11.94 -26.48 17.30
C ILE A 167 11.67 -27.95 17.62
N GLU A 168 12.36 -28.48 18.63
CA GLU A 168 12.12 -29.82 19.14
C GLU A 168 10.72 -29.88 19.77
N THR A 169 9.80 -30.62 19.14
CA THR A 169 8.54 -30.99 19.78
C THR A 169 8.83 -32.22 20.62
N ASN A 170 8.71 -32.10 21.95
CA ASN A 170 8.77 -33.26 22.84
C ASN A 170 7.48 -34.07 22.61
N ASP A 171 7.50 -34.87 21.55
CA ASP A 171 6.47 -35.83 21.24
C ASP A 171 6.62 -36.97 22.25
N HIS A 172 6.05 -36.76 23.44
CA HIS A 172 5.80 -37.83 24.39
C HIS A 172 4.69 -38.70 23.79
N ASP A 173 5.09 -39.63 22.92
CA ASP A 173 4.25 -40.71 22.45
C ASP A 173 3.89 -41.59 23.66
N ASP A 174 2.77 -41.29 24.31
CA ASP A 174 2.16 -42.18 25.30
C ASP A 174 1.61 -43.43 24.58
N LEU A 175 2.14 -44.57 25.03
CA LEU A 175 1.87 -45.96 24.65
C LEU A 175 0.39 -46.36 24.73
#